data_AF-A0A941PG70-F1
#
_entry.id   AF-A0A941PG70-F1
#
_cell.length_a   1.000
_cell.length_b   1.000
_cell.length_c   1.000
_cell.angle_alpha   90.00
_cell.angle_beta   90.00
_cell.angle_gamma   90.00
#
_symmetry.space_group_name_H-M   'P 1'
#
loop_
_entity.id
_entity.type
_entity.pdbx_description
1 polymer ?
#
loop_
_entity_poly.entity_id
_entity_poly.type
_entity_poly.pdbx_seq_one_letter_code
_entity_poly.pdbx_strand_id
1 'polypeptide(L)' 'MILLIDNYDSFTYNLVQYFRELGQQVATFFNDK' A
#
# COMPACT_ATOMS: atom_id res chain seq x y z
N MET A 1 -6.89 2.25 9.57
CA MET A 1 -6.82 2.79 8.19
C MET A 1 -5.35 3.13 7.91
N ILE A 2 -4.74 2.44 6.96
CA ILE A 2 -3.32 2.55 6.59
C ILE A 2 -3.24 3.35 5.28
N LEU A 3 -2.38 4.37 5.25
CA LEU A 3 -2.01 5.09 4.04
C LEU A 3 -0.65 4.57 3.55
N LEU A 4 -0.60 4.07 2.32
CA LEU A 4 0.61 3.56 1.70
C LEU A 4 0.99 4.45 0.52
N ILE A 5 2.20 5.00 0.53
CA ILE A 5 2.74 5.83 -0.54
C ILE A 5 3.57 4.95 -1.47
N ASP A 6 3.11 4.78 -2.71
CA ASP A 6 3.80 4.02 -3.74
C ASP A 6 4.81 4.90 -4.48
N ASN A 7 6.08 4.55 -4.39
CA ASN A 7 7.16 5.20 -5.14
C ASN A 7 7.52 4.45 -6.43
N TYR A 8 6.56 3.73 -7.01
CA TYR A 8 6.75 2.81 -8.16
C TYR A 8 7.64 1.61 -7.82
N ASP A 9 7.60 1.17 -6.57
CA ASP A 9 8.31 -0.02 -6.11
C ASP A 9 7.34 -1.22 -6.11
N SER A 10 7.77 -2.33 -6.70
CA SER A 10 6.97 -3.56 -6.71
C SER A 10 6.70 -4.11 -5.31
N PHE A 11 7.52 -3.75 -4.31
CA PHE A 11 7.31 -4.10 -2.91
C PHE A 11 6.03 -3.51 -2.31
N THR A 12 5.56 -2.36 -2.82
CA THR A 12 4.32 -1.71 -2.39
C THR A 12 3.14 -2.69 -2.47
N TYR A 13 3.06 -3.51 -3.53
CA TYR A 13 1.98 -4.47 -3.72
C TYR A 13 1.96 -5.57 -2.66
N ASN A 14 3.15 -6.02 -2.21
CA ASN A 14 3.27 -7.04 -1.17
C ASN A 14 2.73 -6.51 0.17
N LEU A 15 3.06 -5.26 0.52
CA LEU A 15 2.55 -4.63 1.75
C LEU A 15 1.03 -4.47 1.72
N VAL A 16 0.45 -4.00 0.60
CA VAL A 16 -1.00 -3.90 0.44
C VAL A 16 -1.66 -5.27 0.65
N GLN A 17 -1.11 -6.33 0.05
CA GLN A 17 -1.64 -7.69 0.18
C GLN A 17 -1.60 -8.17 1.62
N TYR A 18 -0.45 -8.09 2.31
CA TYR A 18 -0.33 -8.52 3.70
C TYR A 18 -1.27 -7.76 4.63
N PHE A 19 -1.40 -6.45 4.47
CA PHE A 19 -2.32 -5.68 5.31
C PHE A 19 -3.79 -6.01 5.04
N ARG A 20 -4.17 -6.32 3.79
CA ARG A 20 -5.51 -6.80 3.46
C ARG A 20 -5.79 -8.18 4.06
N GLU A 21 -4.83 -9.10 4.03
CA GLU A 21 -4.93 -10.42 4.68
C GLU A 21 -5.10 -10.30 6.20
N LEU A 22 -4.53 -9.27 6.82
CA LEU A 22 -4.71 -8.92 8.23
C LEU A 22 -6.01 -8.13 8.52
N GLY A 23 -6.92 -8.02 7.54
CA GLY A 23 -8.20 -7.32 7.67
C GLY A 23 -8.08 -5.79 7.79
N GLN A 24 -6.93 -5.22 7.43
CA GLN A 24 -6.72 -3.78 7.49
C GLN A 24 -7.23 -3.08 6.23
N GLN A 25 -7.84 -1.92 6.41
CA GLN A 25 -8.18 -1.02 5.31
C GLN A 25 -6.92 -0.25 4.88
N VAL A 26 -6.54 -0.40 3.61
CA VAL A 26 -5.35 0.24 3.01
C VAL A 26 -5.79 1.15 1.86
N ALA A 27 -5.31 2.39 1.87
CA ALA A 27 -5.41 3.32 0.75
C ALA A 27 -4.00 3.55 0.17
N THR A 28 -3.85 3.36 -1.14
CA THR A 28 -2.58 3.54 -1.85
C THR A 28 -2.60 4.81 -2.66
N PHE A 29 -1.55 5.62 -2.56
CA PHE A 29 -1.37 6.84 -3.35
C PHE A 29 0.00 6.80 -4.00
N PHE A 30 0.08 7.18 -5.27
CA PHE A 30 1.37 7.32 -5.94
C PHE A 30 2.08 8.58 -5.44
N ASN A 31 3.39 8.46 -5.20
CA ASN A 31 4.26 9.62 -5.06
C ASN A 31 4.53 10.19 -6.45
N ASP A 32 3.51 10.80 -7.03
CA ASP A 32 3.65 11.73 -8.14
C ASP A 32 3.88 13.13 -7.55
N LYS A 33 4.82 13.87 -8.12
CA LYS A 33 5.33 15.13 -7.56
C LYS A 33 4.31 16.27 -7.66
#